data_AF-R7CJB4-F1
#
_entry.id   AF-R7CJB4-F1
#
_cell.length_a   1.000
_cell.length_b   1.000
_cell.length_c   1.000
_cell.angle_alpha   90.00
_cell.angle_beta   90.00
_cell.angle_gamma   90.00
#
_symmetry.space_group_name_H-M   'P 1'
#
loop_
_entity.id
_entity.type
_entity.pdbx_description
1 polymer ?
#
loop_
_entity_poly.entity_id
_entity_poly.type
_entity_poly.pdbx_seq_one_letter_code
_entity_poly.pdbx_strand_id
1 'polypeptide(L)'
;MGSVSEKHVLDAPLVVQNIVLSQAFSEKTNLALLVGGSEEVFKRAEPMLRAIAAKVMWMGKSGCGQAAKVALTLTSAAALVGIVEAYSSLKSSEIQEAAVDQEDYLDVVLALRMLTPAQEAFIEAMEQDEFEGTSFTLEHLMGELAAALACVDDGDAILPQAEACFRLMELLAMVGGVTYSPAALKLVFADEETSKKYGLDWSRAEGAYDHGYDDSEGHECTCGDDDECDCGHHHHHHGSQSGSSYISFSSN
;
A
#
# COMPACT_ATOMS: atom_id res chain seq x y z
N MET A 1 38.95 -1.02 -1.42
CA MET A 1 38.17 -1.99 -2.24
C MET A 1 37.94 -3.21 -1.38
N GLY A 2 36.77 -3.33 -0.74
CA GLY A 2 36.44 -4.52 0.05
C GLY A 2 35.88 -5.59 -0.88
N SER A 3 36.74 -6.48 -1.38
CA SER A 3 36.30 -7.75 -1.97
C SER A 3 36.39 -8.82 -0.89
N VAL A 4 35.28 -9.47 -0.57
CA VAL A 4 35.32 -10.74 0.14
C VAL A 4 35.32 -11.81 -0.96
N SER A 5 36.52 -12.31 -1.30
CA SER A 5 36.72 -13.52 -2.10
C SER A 5 36.34 -13.48 -3.60
N GLU A 6 36.83 -12.48 -4.37
CA GLU A 6 36.66 -12.37 -5.85
C GLU A 6 35.21 -12.33 -6.40
N LYS A 7 34.21 -12.29 -5.53
CA LYS A 7 32.80 -12.23 -5.93
C LYS A 7 32.34 -10.80 -6.13
N HIS A 8 31.57 -10.59 -7.19
CA HIS A 8 30.85 -9.34 -7.42
C HIS A 8 29.38 -9.51 -7.00
N VAL A 9 28.79 -8.44 -6.48
CA VAL A 9 27.41 -8.42 -6.01
C VAL A 9 26.65 -7.32 -6.75
N LEU A 10 25.44 -7.64 -7.18
CA LEU A 10 24.44 -6.70 -7.68
C LEU A 10 23.15 -6.92 -6.87
N ASP A 11 22.52 -5.84 -6.43
CA ASP A 11 21.13 -5.88 -5.99
C ASP A 11 20.24 -5.59 -7.20
N ALA A 12 19.36 -6.53 -7.56
CA ALA A 12 18.52 -6.42 -8.75
C ALA A 12 17.07 -6.81 -8.44
N PRO A 13 16.35 -6.07 -7.57
CA PRO A 13 14.93 -6.33 -7.31
C PRO A 13 14.09 -6.29 -8.59
N LEU A 14 13.09 -7.18 -8.62
CA LEU A 14 12.12 -7.29 -9.69
C LEU A 14 10.98 -6.27 -9.49
N VAL A 15 10.49 -5.75 -10.60
CA VAL A 15 9.28 -4.92 -10.67
C VAL A 15 8.32 -5.56 -11.64
N VAL A 16 7.10 -5.81 -11.19
CA VAL A 16 5.97 -6.25 -12.00
C VAL A 16 5.17 -5.01 -12.36
N GLN A 17 5.02 -4.72 -13.66
CA GLN A 17 4.39 -3.48 -14.11
C GLN A 17 2.86 -3.56 -14.02
N ASN A 18 2.25 -4.54 -14.67
CA ASN A 18 0.84 -4.86 -14.60
C ASN A 18 0.67 -6.06 -13.65
N ILE A 19 0.13 -5.77 -12.47
CA ILE A 19 -0.06 -6.72 -11.37
C ILE A 19 -1.35 -7.53 -11.47
N VAL A 20 -2.25 -7.20 -12.39
CA VAL A 20 -3.53 -7.91 -12.57
C VAL A 20 -3.50 -8.92 -13.73
N LEU A 21 -2.37 -9.03 -14.46
CA LEU A 21 -2.20 -10.09 -15.45
C LEU A 21 -2.24 -11.47 -14.80
N SER A 22 -2.99 -12.39 -15.41
CA SER A 22 -3.07 -13.80 -14.97
C SER A 22 -1.69 -14.42 -14.75
N GLN A 23 -0.74 -14.17 -15.67
CA GLN A 23 0.64 -14.63 -15.62
C GLN A 23 1.63 -13.46 -15.46
N ALA A 24 1.40 -12.59 -14.49
CA ALA A 24 2.18 -11.38 -14.22
C ALA A 24 3.71 -11.58 -14.16
N PHE A 25 4.18 -12.75 -13.68
CA PHE A 25 5.61 -13.09 -13.58
C PHE A 25 6.21 -13.78 -14.81
N SER A 26 5.39 -14.22 -15.76
CA SER A 26 5.85 -14.98 -16.93
C SER A 26 6.14 -14.08 -18.13
N GLU A 27 5.48 -12.93 -18.21
CA GLU A 27 5.60 -12.01 -19.33
C GLU A 27 6.81 -11.08 -19.17
N LYS A 28 7.89 -11.37 -19.89
CA LYS A 28 9.13 -10.59 -19.85
C LYS A 28 8.93 -9.08 -20.08
N THR A 29 7.98 -8.68 -20.92
CA THR A 29 7.64 -7.27 -21.20
C THR A 29 7.01 -6.56 -20.00
N ASN A 30 6.37 -7.33 -19.11
CA ASN A 30 5.79 -6.88 -17.85
C ASN A 30 6.82 -6.72 -16.73
N LEU A 31 8.00 -7.31 -16.91
CA LEU A 31 9.05 -7.33 -15.90
C LEU A 31 10.11 -6.26 -16.14
N ALA A 32 10.53 -5.63 -15.04
CA ALA A 32 11.70 -4.78 -14.98
C ALA A 32 12.64 -5.17 -13.84
N LEU A 33 13.94 -4.94 -14.02
CA LEU A 33 14.96 -5.09 -12.98
C LEU A 33 15.63 -3.75 -12.70
N LEU A 34 15.66 -3.34 -11.43
CA LEU A 34 16.34 -2.14 -10.95
C LEU A 34 17.68 -2.56 -10.34
N VAL A 35 18.80 -2.21 -10.96
CA VAL A 35 20.10 -2.82 -10.64
C VAL A 35 21.03 -1.82 -9.94
N GLY A 36 21.37 -2.10 -8.69
CA GLY A 36 22.43 -1.44 -7.93
C GLY A 36 23.73 -2.24 -7.95
N GLY A 37 24.87 -1.53 -8.02
CA GLY A 37 26.20 -2.13 -7.95
C GLY A 37 27.23 -1.43 -8.83
N SER A 38 28.39 -2.06 -9.05
CA SER A 38 29.40 -1.55 -9.98
C SER A 38 28.86 -1.57 -11.41
N GLU A 39 29.05 -0.48 -12.15
CA GLU A 39 28.62 -0.35 -13.54
C GLU A 39 29.31 -1.39 -14.45
N GLU A 40 30.60 -1.69 -14.18
CA GLU A 40 31.36 -2.70 -14.91
C GLU A 40 30.82 -4.11 -14.67
N VAL A 41 30.38 -4.41 -13.45
CA VAL A 41 29.71 -5.69 -13.13
C VAL A 41 28.34 -5.74 -13.80
N PHE A 42 27.57 -4.66 -13.72
CA PHE A 42 26.27 -4.53 -14.37
C PHE A 42 26.37 -4.79 -15.88
N LYS A 43 27.26 -4.10 -16.59
CA LYS A 43 27.46 -4.27 -18.05
C LYS A 43 27.78 -5.72 -18.43
N ARG A 44 28.53 -6.44 -17.59
CA ARG A 44 28.83 -7.86 -17.81
C ARG A 44 27.61 -8.77 -17.56
N ALA A 45 26.78 -8.45 -16.57
CA ALA A 45 25.60 -9.24 -16.20
C ALA A 45 24.35 -8.89 -17.02
N GLU A 46 24.31 -7.71 -17.65
CA GLU A 46 23.14 -7.17 -18.35
C GLU A 46 22.51 -8.15 -19.35
N PRO A 47 23.26 -8.90 -20.19
CA PRO A 47 22.65 -9.85 -21.11
C PRO A 47 21.84 -10.96 -20.41
N MET A 48 22.30 -11.40 -19.24
CA MET A 48 21.60 -12.41 -18.42
C MET A 48 20.35 -11.80 -17.77
N LEU A 49 20.47 -10.60 -17.19
CA LEU A 49 19.33 -9.90 -16.59
C LEU A 49 18.26 -9.60 -17.64
N ARG A 50 18.66 -9.25 -18.86
CA ARG A 50 17.78 -9.09 -20.02
C ARG A 50 17.17 -10.39 -20.51
N ALA A 51 17.58 -11.57 -20.05
CA ALA A 51 16.85 -12.80 -20.32
C ALA A 51 15.59 -12.89 -19.44
N ILE A 52 15.62 -12.31 -18.24
CA ILE A 52 14.55 -12.32 -17.24
C ILE A 52 13.53 -11.22 -17.50
N ALA A 53 13.99 -9.98 -17.73
CA ALA A 53 13.14 -8.80 -17.85
C ALA A 53 13.40 -8.03 -19.14
N ALA A 54 12.36 -7.44 -19.73
CA ALA A 54 12.52 -6.61 -20.93
C ALA A 54 13.21 -5.28 -20.61
N LYS A 55 12.97 -4.76 -19.40
CA LYS A 55 13.55 -3.51 -18.90
C LYS A 55 14.58 -3.86 -17.84
N VAL A 56 15.82 -3.41 -18.02
CA VAL A 56 16.89 -3.56 -17.03
C VAL A 56 17.57 -2.21 -16.91
N MET A 57 17.53 -1.62 -15.72
CA MET A 57 17.96 -0.24 -15.48
C MET A 57 19.01 -0.21 -14.39
N TRP A 58 20.18 0.36 -14.68
CA TRP A 58 21.21 0.57 -13.66
C TRP A 58 20.89 1.82 -12.85
N MET A 59 20.77 1.67 -11.54
CA MET A 59 20.33 2.71 -10.60
C MET A 59 21.50 3.41 -9.89
N GLY A 60 22.72 2.90 -10.03
CA GLY A 60 23.90 3.43 -9.37
C GLY A 60 24.63 2.39 -8.54
N LYS A 61 25.30 2.85 -7.48
CA LYS A 61 26.10 2.00 -6.57
C LYS A 61 25.25 0.94 -5.85
N SER A 62 25.92 0.04 -5.15
CA SER A 62 25.23 -1.01 -4.37
C SER A 62 24.20 -0.41 -3.41
N GLY A 63 23.03 -1.04 -3.36
CA GLY A 63 21.86 -0.59 -2.60
C GLY A 63 20.92 0.35 -3.38
N CYS A 64 21.37 0.97 -4.48
CA CYS A 64 20.52 1.88 -5.26
C CYS A 64 19.36 1.17 -5.98
N GLY A 65 19.50 -0.12 -6.31
CA GLY A 65 18.41 -0.90 -6.89
C GLY A 65 17.30 -1.12 -5.87
N GLN A 66 17.66 -1.52 -4.65
CA GLN A 66 16.71 -1.66 -3.54
C GLN A 66 16.07 -0.32 -3.15
N ALA A 67 16.86 0.75 -3.00
CA ALA A 67 16.31 2.07 -2.69
C ALA A 67 15.31 2.56 -3.74
N ALA A 68 15.59 2.30 -5.03
CA ALA A 68 14.65 2.60 -6.10
C ALA A 68 13.38 1.75 -6.04
N LYS A 69 13.50 0.45 -5.69
CA LYS A 69 12.34 -0.43 -5.50
C LYS A 69 11.46 0.04 -4.35
N VAL A 70 12.03 0.43 -3.22
CA VAL A 70 11.29 0.97 -2.06
C VAL A 70 10.47 2.20 -2.48
N ALA A 71 11.11 3.20 -3.10
CA ALA A 71 10.41 4.40 -3.55
C ALA A 71 9.28 4.10 -4.57
N LEU A 72 9.52 3.13 -5.48
CA LEU A 72 8.52 2.71 -6.44
C LEU A 72 7.34 2.00 -5.78
N THR A 73 7.59 1.06 -4.87
CA THR A 73 6.53 0.33 -4.14
C THR A 73 5.67 1.28 -3.31
N LEU A 74 6.27 2.26 -2.62
CA LEU A 74 5.52 3.29 -1.88
C LEU A 74 4.60 4.11 -2.80
N THR A 75 5.13 4.53 -3.96
CA THR A 75 4.37 5.28 -4.97
C THR A 75 3.23 4.45 -5.55
N SER A 76 3.50 3.18 -5.87
CA SER A 76 2.50 2.26 -6.42
C SER A 76 1.40 1.95 -5.43
N ALA A 77 1.72 1.66 -4.16
CA ALA A 77 0.72 1.41 -3.12
C ALA A 77 -0.22 2.62 -2.93
N ALA A 78 0.36 3.81 -2.80
CA ALA A 78 -0.37 5.07 -2.72
C ALA A 78 -1.34 5.28 -3.89
N ALA A 79 -0.87 5.04 -5.12
CA ALA A 79 -1.68 5.23 -6.31
C ALA A 79 -2.82 4.19 -6.43
N LEU A 80 -2.55 2.92 -6.14
CA LEU A 80 -3.54 1.85 -6.20
C LEU A 80 -4.67 2.08 -5.19
N VAL A 81 -4.32 2.38 -3.94
CA VAL A 81 -5.31 2.66 -2.90
C VAL A 81 -6.10 3.92 -3.22
N GLY A 82 -5.45 4.98 -3.70
CA GLY A 82 -6.15 6.20 -4.14
C GLY A 82 -7.14 5.96 -5.27
N ILE A 83 -6.82 5.07 -6.23
CA ILE A 83 -7.75 4.65 -7.29
C ILE A 83 -8.94 3.89 -6.68
N VAL A 84 -8.68 2.92 -5.79
CA VAL A 84 -9.74 2.14 -5.13
C VAL A 84 -10.71 3.06 -4.38
N GLU A 85 -10.18 3.98 -3.58
CA GLU A 85 -10.99 4.93 -2.80
C GLU A 85 -11.78 5.87 -3.71
N ALA A 86 -11.15 6.43 -4.74
CA ALA A 86 -11.82 7.32 -5.69
C ALA A 86 -13.00 6.62 -6.37
N TYR A 87 -12.80 5.43 -6.93
CA TYR A 87 -13.86 4.68 -7.61
C TYR A 87 -14.95 4.18 -6.66
N SER A 88 -14.60 3.82 -5.42
CA SER A 88 -15.58 3.43 -4.40
C SER A 88 -16.44 4.63 -3.96
N SER A 89 -15.86 5.84 -3.90
CA SER A 89 -16.59 7.06 -3.57
C SER A 89 -17.63 7.43 -4.63
N LEU A 90 -17.37 7.18 -5.91
CA LEU A 90 -18.32 7.43 -7.00
C LEU A 90 -19.58 6.55 -6.91
N LYS A 91 -19.46 5.31 -6.42
CA LYS A 91 -20.63 4.47 -6.14
C LYS A 91 -21.48 5.02 -5.00
N SER A 92 -20.83 5.58 -3.97
CA SER A 92 -21.55 6.19 -2.85
C SER A 92 -22.26 7.49 -3.22
N SER A 93 -21.80 8.20 -4.26
CA SER A 93 -22.48 9.41 -4.75
C SER A 93 -23.72 9.13 -5.60
N GLU A 94 -23.95 7.89 -6.05
CA GLU A 94 -25.23 7.46 -6.65
C GLU A 94 -26.41 7.58 -5.65
N ILE A 95 -26.10 7.60 -4.35
CA ILE A 95 -27.07 7.83 -3.26
C ILE A 95 -27.37 9.33 -3.10
N GLN A 96 -26.55 10.21 -3.68
CA GLN A 96 -26.70 11.67 -3.65
C GLN A 96 -27.33 12.16 -4.97
N GLU A 97 -27.99 13.33 -4.96
CA GLU A 97 -28.65 13.89 -6.16
C GLU A 97 -27.67 14.20 -7.33
N ALA A 98 -26.36 14.20 -7.06
CA ALA A 98 -25.29 14.38 -8.03
C ALA A 98 -24.45 13.09 -8.16
N ALA A 99 -24.83 12.24 -9.10
CA ALA A 99 -24.07 11.06 -9.49
C ALA A 99 -23.18 11.39 -10.71
N VAL A 100 -21.93 10.94 -10.67
CA VAL A 100 -21.02 10.95 -11.83
C VAL A 100 -20.87 9.50 -12.26
N ASP A 101 -21.17 9.21 -13.52
CA ASP A 101 -21.01 7.88 -14.09
C ASP A 101 -19.52 7.47 -14.11
N GLN A 102 -19.24 6.19 -13.83
CA GLN A 102 -17.86 5.70 -13.76
C GLN A 102 -17.16 5.72 -15.13
N GLU A 103 -17.89 5.47 -16.22
CA GLU A 103 -17.37 5.55 -17.58
C GLU A 103 -17.03 7.00 -17.94
N ASP A 104 -17.92 7.95 -17.61
CA ASP A 104 -17.67 9.39 -17.82
C ASP A 104 -16.45 9.87 -17.00
N TYR A 105 -16.28 9.37 -15.77
CA TYR A 105 -15.12 9.69 -14.95
C TYR A 105 -13.83 9.13 -15.55
N LEU A 106 -13.84 7.87 -16.01
CA LEU A 106 -12.70 7.25 -16.68
C LEU A 106 -12.29 8.05 -17.92
N ASP A 107 -13.25 8.51 -18.74
CA ASP A 107 -13.00 9.37 -19.91
C ASP A 107 -12.27 10.67 -19.53
N VAL A 108 -12.68 11.34 -18.45
CA VAL A 108 -12.00 12.54 -17.94
C VAL A 108 -10.57 12.22 -17.51
N VAL A 109 -10.39 11.16 -16.74
CA VAL A 109 -9.09 10.75 -16.19
C VAL A 109 -8.11 10.39 -17.31
N LEU A 110 -8.57 9.68 -18.34
CA LEU A 110 -7.80 9.34 -19.54
C LEU A 110 -7.45 10.60 -20.37
N ALA A 111 -8.42 11.49 -20.59
CA ALA A 111 -8.20 12.74 -21.31
C ALA A 111 -7.14 13.63 -20.65
N LEU A 112 -7.08 13.61 -19.31
CA LEU A 112 -6.10 14.34 -18.51
C LEU A 112 -4.77 13.59 -18.31
N ARG A 113 -4.65 12.33 -18.78
CA ARG A 113 -3.47 11.47 -18.60
C ARG A 113 -3.08 11.28 -17.13
N MET A 114 -4.10 11.10 -16.29
CA MET A 114 -3.91 10.90 -14.86
C MET A 114 -3.54 9.45 -14.50
N LEU A 115 -3.69 8.52 -15.45
CA LEU A 115 -3.37 7.11 -15.28
C LEU A 115 -2.25 6.65 -16.22
N THR A 116 -1.59 5.59 -15.79
CA THR A 116 -0.70 4.77 -16.62
C THR A 116 -1.47 3.56 -17.15
N PRO A 117 -1.02 2.92 -18.25
CA PRO A 117 -1.69 1.73 -18.79
C PRO A 117 -1.85 0.57 -17.79
N ALA A 118 -0.95 0.46 -16.80
CA ALA A 118 -1.08 -0.55 -15.75
C ALA A 118 -2.20 -0.23 -14.75
N GLN A 119 -2.46 1.05 -14.49
CA GLN A 119 -3.54 1.51 -13.64
C GLN A 119 -4.89 1.44 -14.36
N GLU A 120 -4.92 1.69 -15.67
CA GLU A 120 -6.10 1.43 -16.52
C GLU A 120 -6.51 -0.05 -16.43
N ALA A 121 -5.57 -0.97 -16.67
CA ALA A 121 -5.84 -2.41 -16.52
C ALA A 121 -6.29 -2.79 -15.10
N PHE A 122 -5.77 -2.12 -14.07
CA PHE A 122 -6.20 -2.34 -12.69
C PHE A 122 -7.65 -1.92 -12.46
N ILE A 123 -8.08 -0.79 -13.03
CA ILE A 123 -9.48 -0.33 -12.99
C ILE A 123 -10.38 -1.29 -13.76
N GLU A 124 -9.98 -1.72 -14.95
CA GLU A 124 -10.72 -2.72 -15.73
C GLU A 124 -10.92 -4.02 -14.92
N ALA A 125 -9.87 -4.53 -14.27
CA ALA A 125 -9.97 -5.71 -13.41
C ALA A 125 -10.90 -5.49 -12.20
N MET A 126 -10.92 -4.27 -11.64
CA MET A 126 -11.90 -3.89 -10.62
C MET A 126 -13.32 -3.92 -11.17
N GLU A 127 -13.58 -3.32 -12.33
CA GLU A 127 -14.92 -3.22 -12.93
C GLU A 127 -15.47 -4.60 -13.35
N GLN A 128 -14.60 -5.45 -13.90
CA GLN A 128 -14.95 -6.81 -14.35
C GLN A 128 -14.98 -7.85 -13.23
N ASP A 129 -14.75 -7.45 -11.97
CA ASP A 129 -14.77 -8.36 -10.82
C ASP A 129 -13.74 -9.52 -10.93
N GLU A 130 -12.63 -9.28 -11.64
CA GLU A 130 -11.58 -10.28 -11.93
C GLU A 130 -10.54 -10.39 -10.80
N PHE A 131 -10.95 -11.04 -9.71
CA PHE A 131 -10.14 -11.12 -8.49
C PHE A 131 -9.35 -12.42 -8.31
N GLU A 132 -9.63 -13.44 -9.11
CA GLU A 132 -9.06 -14.78 -8.98
C GLU A 132 -8.15 -15.14 -10.17
N GLY A 133 -7.30 -16.16 -9.99
CA GLY A 133 -6.49 -16.71 -11.08
C GLY A 133 -5.30 -15.85 -11.51
N THR A 134 -5.01 -14.75 -10.82
CA THR A 134 -3.77 -14.00 -10.98
C THR A 134 -2.61 -14.66 -10.23
N SER A 135 -1.42 -14.55 -10.81
CA SER A 135 -0.18 -15.00 -10.17
C SER A 135 0.38 -13.97 -9.18
N PHE A 136 -0.03 -12.70 -9.27
CA PHE A 136 0.35 -11.65 -8.33
C PHE A 136 -0.85 -11.31 -7.44
N THR A 137 -0.73 -11.61 -6.14
CA THR A 137 -1.82 -11.50 -5.16
C THR A 137 -1.64 -10.32 -4.20
N LEU A 138 -2.66 -10.04 -3.41
CA LEU A 138 -2.59 -9.07 -2.31
C LEU A 138 -1.44 -9.41 -1.33
N GLU A 139 -1.20 -10.69 -1.07
CA GLU A 139 -0.05 -11.16 -0.28
C GLU A 139 1.30 -10.63 -0.82
N HIS A 140 1.49 -10.67 -2.14
CA HIS A 140 2.72 -10.17 -2.76
C HIS A 140 2.83 -8.65 -2.60
N LEU A 141 1.75 -7.91 -2.82
CA LEU A 141 1.72 -6.46 -2.64
C LEU A 141 2.03 -6.07 -1.19
N MET A 142 1.41 -6.76 -0.23
CA MET A 142 1.66 -6.55 1.20
C MET A 142 3.11 -6.87 1.56
N GLY A 143 3.67 -7.97 1.06
CA GLY A 143 5.06 -8.33 1.28
C GLY A 143 6.04 -7.28 0.75
N GLU A 144 5.78 -6.73 -0.45
CA GLU A 144 6.58 -5.64 -1.00
C GLU A 144 6.47 -4.36 -0.15
N LEU A 145 5.26 -3.97 0.25
CA LEU A 145 5.03 -2.76 1.04
C LEU A 145 5.60 -2.89 2.46
N ALA A 146 5.46 -4.04 3.10
CA ALA A 146 6.06 -4.33 4.41
C ALA A 146 7.60 -4.23 4.34
N ALA A 147 8.22 -4.77 3.30
CA ALA A 147 9.66 -4.64 3.09
C ALA A 147 10.07 -3.19 2.85
N ALA A 148 9.25 -2.41 2.12
CA ALA A 148 9.49 -0.99 1.90
C ALA A 148 9.41 -0.17 3.21
N LEU A 149 8.38 -0.42 4.03
CA LEU A 149 8.21 0.20 5.34
C LEU A 149 9.37 -0.14 6.29
N ALA A 150 9.77 -1.41 6.36
CA ALA A 150 10.91 -1.83 7.18
C ALA A 150 12.23 -1.18 6.74
N CYS A 151 12.40 -0.87 5.44
CA CYS A 151 13.61 -0.22 4.95
C CYS A 151 13.69 1.28 5.32
N VAL A 152 12.55 1.94 5.57
CA VAL A 152 12.52 3.37 5.92
C VAL A 152 12.44 3.61 7.42
N ASP A 153 12.07 2.59 8.21
CA ASP A 153 11.96 2.67 9.68
C ASP A 153 13.29 3.07 10.34
N ASP A 154 14.42 2.60 9.79
CA ASP A 154 15.77 3.00 10.22
C ASP A 154 16.07 4.52 10.06
N GLY A 155 15.21 5.25 9.33
CA GLY A 155 15.41 6.65 8.93
C GLY A 155 14.61 7.69 9.71
N ASP A 156 13.90 7.31 10.78
CA ASP A 156 12.97 8.18 11.55
C ASP A 156 11.91 8.89 10.67
N ALA A 157 11.61 8.35 9.49
CA ALA A 157 10.66 8.92 8.55
C ALA A 157 9.27 8.31 8.74
N ILE A 158 8.29 9.13 9.10
CA ILE A 158 6.89 8.70 9.18
C ILE A 158 6.29 8.73 7.77
N LEU A 159 5.72 7.61 7.33
CA LEU A 159 5.11 7.45 6.01
C LEU A 159 3.60 7.20 6.15
N PRO A 160 2.80 8.21 6.52
CA PRO A 160 1.41 8.02 6.93
C PRO A 160 0.54 7.41 5.82
N GLN A 161 0.78 7.78 4.55
CA GLN A 161 0.04 7.22 3.43
C GLN A 161 0.37 5.73 3.22
N ALA A 162 1.63 5.33 3.37
CA ALA A 162 2.04 3.95 3.20
C ALA A 162 1.48 3.06 4.32
N GLU A 163 1.47 3.56 5.55
CA GLU A 163 0.84 2.90 6.70
C GLU A 163 -0.67 2.73 6.48
N ALA A 164 -1.38 3.78 6.06
CA ALA A 164 -2.81 3.71 5.76
C ALA A 164 -3.11 2.71 4.63
N CYS A 165 -2.30 2.72 3.57
CA CYS A 165 -2.40 1.74 2.49
C CYS A 165 -2.24 0.30 3.03
N PHE A 166 -1.25 0.08 3.89
CA PHE A 166 -1.00 -1.22 4.49
C PHE A 166 -2.18 -1.69 5.36
N ARG A 167 -2.77 -0.79 6.16
CA ARG A 167 -3.96 -1.10 6.98
C ARG A 167 -5.17 -1.53 6.14
N LEU A 168 -5.41 -0.86 5.01
CA LEU A 168 -6.49 -1.25 4.09
C LEU A 168 -6.25 -2.66 3.50
N MET A 169 -5.00 -2.96 3.13
CA MET A 169 -4.61 -4.29 2.65
C MET A 169 -4.75 -5.36 3.74
N GLU A 170 -4.31 -5.06 4.97
CA GLU A 170 -4.48 -5.93 6.13
C GLU A 170 -5.94 -6.26 6.39
N LEU A 171 -6.84 -5.26 6.29
CA LEU A 171 -8.27 -5.48 6.46
C LEU A 171 -8.82 -6.52 5.49
N LEU A 172 -8.54 -6.35 4.19
CA LEU A 172 -8.96 -7.33 3.20
C LEU A 172 -8.33 -8.71 3.44
N ALA A 173 -7.06 -8.75 3.83
CA ALA A 173 -6.38 -10.01 4.15
C ALA A 173 -7.02 -10.72 5.35
N MET A 174 -7.36 -9.99 6.42
CA MET A 174 -7.99 -10.53 7.64
C MET A 174 -9.33 -11.21 7.34
N VAL A 175 -10.14 -10.61 6.46
CA VAL A 175 -11.45 -11.16 6.08
C VAL A 175 -11.36 -12.27 5.03
N GLY A 176 -10.16 -12.65 4.58
CA GLY A 176 -9.92 -13.82 3.72
C GLY A 176 -9.50 -13.50 2.28
N GLY A 177 -9.29 -12.22 1.93
CA GLY A 177 -8.97 -11.80 0.56
C GLY A 177 -7.48 -11.82 0.19
N VAL A 178 -6.60 -12.38 1.04
CA VAL A 178 -5.13 -12.28 0.87
C VAL A 178 -4.61 -12.93 -0.43
N THR A 179 -5.30 -13.94 -0.94
CA THR A 179 -4.93 -14.65 -2.18
C THR A 179 -5.54 -14.03 -3.44
N TYR A 180 -6.39 -13.03 -3.31
CA TYR A 180 -6.99 -12.36 -4.46
C TYR A 180 -6.01 -11.41 -5.15
N SER A 181 -6.35 -11.05 -6.38
CA SER A 181 -5.76 -9.92 -7.09
C SER A 181 -5.79 -8.66 -6.22
N PRO A 182 -4.77 -7.80 -6.28
CA PRO A 182 -4.81 -6.50 -5.63
C PRO A 182 -6.04 -5.64 -6.00
N ALA A 183 -6.64 -5.87 -7.18
CA ALA A 183 -7.89 -5.21 -7.57
C ALA A 183 -9.07 -5.52 -6.62
N ALA A 184 -9.00 -6.63 -5.88
CA ALA A 184 -9.98 -7.00 -4.87
C ALA A 184 -10.02 -6.03 -3.67
N LEU A 185 -9.07 -5.09 -3.54
CA LEU A 185 -9.11 -4.04 -2.53
C LEU A 185 -10.42 -3.25 -2.53
N LYS A 186 -11.11 -3.16 -3.68
CA LYS A 186 -12.45 -2.56 -3.75
C LYS A 186 -13.48 -3.27 -2.86
N LEU A 187 -13.28 -4.56 -2.57
CA LEU A 187 -14.21 -5.37 -1.77
C LEU A 187 -14.27 -4.93 -0.31
N VAL A 188 -13.27 -4.17 0.17
CA VAL A 188 -13.35 -3.54 1.50
C VAL A 188 -14.55 -2.59 1.61
N PHE A 189 -14.98 -2.01 0.50
CA PHE A 189 -16.12 -1.09 0.42
C PHE A 189 -17.41 -1.77 -0.10
N ALA A 190 -17.40 -3.09 -0.23
CA ALA A 190 -18.53 -3.83 -0.77
C ALA A 190 -19.65 -4.03 0.26
N ASP A 191 -20.88 -4.19 -0.25
CA ASP A 191 -22.02 -4.56 0.58
C ASP A 191 -21.92 -6.00 1.12
N GLU A 192 -22.83 -6.35 2.03
CA GLU A 192 -22.85 -7.67 2.67
C GLU A 192 -23.11 -8.81 1.66
N GLU A 193 -23.92 -8.58 0.64
CA GLU A 193 -24.23 -9.56 -0.39
C GLU A 193 -22.98 -9.91 -1.21
N THR A 194 -22.28 -8.88 -1.67
CA THR A 194 -21.02 -9.00 -2.42
C THR A 194 -19.93 -9.61 -1.55
N SER A 195 -19.83 -9.20 -0.29
CA SER A 195 -18.88 -9.80 0.67
C SER A 195 -19.09 -11.30 0.81
N LYS A 196 -20.34 -11.76 0.95
CA LYS A 196 -20.69 -13.18 1.01
C LYS A 196 -20.38 -13.92 -0.30
N LYS A 197 -20.63 -13.29 -1.46
CA LYS A 197 -20.29 -13.85 -2.78
C LYS A 197 -18.80 -14.20 -2.88
N TYR A 198 -17.93 -13.36 -2.33
CA TYR A 198 -16.48 -13.58 -2.30
C TYR A 198 -15.99 -14.28 -1.02
N GLY A 199 -16.89 -14.83 -0.21
CA GLY A 199 -16.53 -15.59 0.99
C GLY A 199 -15.76 -14.78 2.05
N LEU A 200 -15.94 -13.45 2.08
CA LEU A 200 -15.30 -12.59 3.06
C LEU A 200 -15.98 -12.71 4.42
N ASP A 201 -15.18 -12.96 5.46
CA ASP A 201 -15.64 -13.15 6.83
C ASP A 201 -15.27 -11.94 7.69
N TRP A 202 -16.19 -10.96 7.73
CA TRP A 202 -16.02 -9.72 8.48
C TRP A 202 -15.98 -9.90 10.00
N SER A 203 -16.45 -11.04 10.54
CA SER A 203 -16.35 -11.33 11.98
C SER A 203 -14.89 -11.43 12.44
N ARG A 204 -13.96 -11.70 11.52
CA ARG A 204 -12.51 -11.74 11.80
C ARG A 204 -11.88 -10.38 12.01
N ALA A 205 -12.54 -9.31 11.56
CA ALA A 205 -12.08 -7.93 11.71
C ALA A 205 -12.72 -7.23 12.91
N GLU A 206 -13.71 -7.85 13.58
CA GLU A 206 -14.31 -7.31 14.81
C GLU A 206 -13.24 -7.12 15.88
N GLY A 207 -13.20 -5.92 16.48
CA GLY A 207 -12.21 -5.56 17.52
C GLY A 207 -10.79 -5.28 17.02
N ALA A 208 -10.46 -5.53 15.75
CA ALA A 208 -9.12 -5.27 15.20
C ALA A 208 -8.73 -3.77 15.24
N TYR A 209 -9.73 -2.88 15.33
CA TYR A 209 -9.56 -1.44 15.40
C TYR A 209 -10.20 -0.80 16.65
N ASP A 210 -10.63 -1.60 17.65
CA ASP A 210 -11.23 -1.09 18.90
C ASP A 210 -10.19 -0.49 19.88
N HIS A 211 -8.91 -0.51 19.53
CA HIS A 211 -7.85 0.09 20.34
C HIS A 211 -7.70 1.59 20.07
N GLY A 212 -8.68 2.37 20.52
CA GLY A 212 -8.69 3.83 20.47
C GLY A 212 -9.23 4.54 21.73
N TYR A 213 -9.68 3.79 22.73
CA TYR A 213 -10.01 4.30 24.06
C TYR A 213 -9.28 3.45 25.09
N ASP A 214 -7.98 3.72 25.26
CA ASP A 214 -7.39 3.46 26.56
C ASP A 214 -8.08 4.47 27.49
N ASP A 215 -9.09 3.99 28.23
CA ASP A 215 -9.56 4.63 29.45
C ASP A 215 -8.31 4.88 30.29
N SER A 216 -7.73 6.08 30.15
CA SER A 216 -6.86 6.60 31.18
C SER A 216 -7.75 6.63 32.41
N GLU A 217 -7.60 5.60 33.24
CA GLU A 217 -8.23 5.51 34.54
C GLU A 217 -8.11 6.90 35.16
N GLY A 218 -9.27 7.47 35.49
CA GLY A 218 -9.33 8.71 36.22
C GLY A 218 -8.51 8.56 37.48
N HIS A 219 -7.26 9.02 37.44
CA HIS A 219 -6.64 9.57 38.62
C HIS A 219 -7.47 10.80 38.96
N GLU A 220 -8.53 10.59 39.74
CA GLU A 220 -9.15 11.61 40.57
C GLU A 220 -8.03 12.22 41.39
N CYS A 221 -7.41 13.26 40.86
CA CYS A 221 -6.58 14.16 41.63
C CYS A 221 -7.55 14.95 42.49
N THR A 222 -7.84 14.44 43.69
CA THR A 222 -8.53 15.20 44.74
C THR A 222 -7.61 16.32 45.19
N CYS A 223 -7.66 17.46 44.50
CA CYS A 223 -7.11 18.71 45.01
C CYS A 223 -8.01 19.19 46.15
N GLY A 224 -7.65 18.82 47.38
CA GLY A 224 -8.13 19.52 48.57
C GLY A 224 -7.53 20.93 48.59
N ASP A 225 -8.32 21.91 49.05
CA ASP A 225 -8.04 23.35 49.10
C ASP A 225 -6.92 23.76 50.07
N ASP A 226 -5.78 23.06 50.08
CA ASP A 226 -4.62 23.49 50.88
C ASP A 226 -3.34 23.51 50.03
N ASP A 227 -2.80 24.72 49.88
CA ASP A 227 -1.58 25.08 49.17
C ASP A 227 -0.35 24.31 49.69
N GLU A 228 0.09 23.28 48.97
CA GLU A 228 1.51 22.87 48.78
C GLU A 228 1.57 21.54 48.01
N CYS A 229 1.76 21.60 46.68
CA CYS A 229 2.04 20.40 45.86
C CYS A 229 3.53 20.34 45.51
N ASP A 230 4.28 19.55 46.28
CA ASP A 230 5.66 19.14 46.03
C ASP A 230 5.69 17.98 45.02
N CYS A 231 5.29 18.25 43.78
CA CYS A 231 5.52 17.33 42.67
C CYS A 231 6.48 17.99 41.67
N GLY A 232 7.75 17.57 41.72
CA GLY A 232 8.85 18.09 40.91
C GLY A 232 8.74 17.78 39.41
N HIS A 233 7.66 18.18 38.75
CA HIS A 233 7.46 18.05 37.31
C HIS A 233 7.47 19.42 36.64
N HIS A 234 8.54 19.66 35.87
CA HIS A 234 8.62 20.78 34.94
C HIS A 234 7.52 20.65 33.86
N HIS A 235 6.55 21.56 33.87
CA HIS A 235 5.58 21.69 32.78
C HIS A 235 6.25 22.25 31.52
N HIS A 236 6.61 21.36 30.59
CA HIS A 236 6.81 21.74 29.19
C HIS A 236 5.46 21.66 28.47
N HIS A 237 4.90 22.82 28.17
CA HIS A 237 3.78 22.96 27.24
C HIS A 237 4.23 22.56 25.83
N HIS A 238 3.79 21.40 25.36
CA HIS A 238 3.69 21.11 23.92
C HIS A 238 2.22 20.92 23.59
N GLY A 239 1.64 21.92 22.95
CA GLY A 239 0.33 21.80 22.33
C GLY A 239 0.45 20.95 21.06
N SER A 240 -0.10 19.74 21.11
CA SER A 240 -0.42 18.96 19.91
C SER A 240 -1.95 18.88 19.79
N GLN A 241 -2.53 19.80 19.00
CA GLN A 241 -3.80 19.51 18.36
C GLN A 241 -3.54 18.52 17.24
N SER A 242 -3.87 17.26 17.47
CA SER A 242 -4.07 16.25 16.44
C SER A 242 -5.50 15.73 16.61
N GLY A 243 -6.45 16.49 16.08
CA GLY A 243 -7.81 16.00 15.90
C GLY A 243 -7.86 15.27 14.57
N SER A 244 -7.63 13.95 14.59
CA SER A 244 -7.89 13.08 13.45
C SER A 244 -9.18 12.31 13.76
N SER A 245 -10.32 12.86 13.35
CA SER A 245 -11.59 12.14 13.39
C SER A 245 -11.68 11.26 12.14
N TYR A 246 -11.44 9.96 12.28
CA TYR A 246 -11.70 9.03 11.18
C TYR A 246 -12.63 7.90 11.64
N ILE A 247 -13.75 7.83 10.90
CA ILE A 247 -14.59 6.67 10.59
C ILE A 247 -15.39 6.10 11.77
N SER A 248 -16.61 6.63 11.92
CA SER A 248 -17.72 5.90 12.55
C SER A 248 -18.40 5.05 11.48
N PHE A 249 -18.38 3.73 11.63
CA PHE A 249 -19.26 2.86 10.86
C PHE A 249 -20.71 3.11 11.32
N SER A 250 -21.55 3.61 10.41
CA SER A 250 -22.99 3.66 10.66
C SER A 250 -23.57 2.28 10.36
N SER A 251 -23.99 1.55 11.38
CA SER A 251 -24.86 0.40 11.19
C SER A 251 -26.23 0.91 10.72
N ASN A 252 -26.55 0.70 9.45
CA ASN A 252 -27.92 0.56 8.93
C ASN A 252 -27.89 -0.10 7.56
#